data_AF-A0A397CL02-F1
#
_entry.id   AF-A0A397CL02-F1
#
_cell.length_a   1.000
_cell.length_b   1.000
_cell.length_c   1.000
_cell.angle_alpha   90.00
_cell.angle_beta   90.00
_cell.angle_gamma   90.00
#
_symmetry.space_group_name_H-M   'P 1'
#
loop_
_entity.id
_entity.type
_entity.pdbx_description
1 polymer ?
#
loop_
_entity_poly.entity_id
_entity_poly.type
_entity_poly.pdbx_seq_one_letter_code
_entity_poly.pdbx_strand_id
1 'polypeptide(L)'
;MLVIATNRPEDLDTAITDRIDDALLFDLPEPAERLRLMRLYYHECVASLPGGDTCVGVLDQFDKATDGMSGREIAKMMLYLQNMAYAQDVVGIDAALVG
;
A
#
# COMPACT_ATOMS: atom_id res chain seq x y z
N MET A 1 -12.30 -24.74 -7.15
CA MET A 1 -11.64 -23.55 -7.71
C MET A 1 -10.26 -23.46 -7.10
N LEU A 2 -9.21 -23.49 -7.93
CA LEU A 2 -7.82 -23.37 -7.52
C LEU A 2 -7.30 -22.02 -8.04
N VAL A 3 -6.60 -21.27 -7.19
CA VAL A 3 -5.95 -20.00 -7.57
C VAL A 3 -4.46 -20.15 -7.31
N ILE A 4 -3.65 -19.78 -8.30
CA ILE A 4 -2.19 -19.83 -8.23
C ILE A 4 -1.67 -18.40 -8.40
N ALA A 5 -0.63 -18.04 -7.64
CA ALA A 5 0.09 -16.78 -7.80
C ALA A 5 1.58 -17.08 -7.98
N THR A 6 2.20 -16.48 -9.00
CA THR A 6 3.64 -16.58 -9.26
C THR A 6 4.15 -15.26 -9.81
N ASN A 7 5.38 -14.90 -9.47
CA ASN A 7 6.08 -13.75 -10.06
C ASN A 7 6.89 -14.15 -11.31
N ARG A 8 6.95 -15.46 -11.61
CA ARG A 8 7.71 -16.04 -12.73
C ARG A 8 6.83 -17.05 -13.45
N PRO A 9 5.81 -16.60 -14.21
CA PRO A 9 4.93 -17.49 -14.95
C PRO A 9 5.69 -18.33 -15.99
N GLU A 10 6.81 -17.83 -16.50
CA GLU A 10 7.67 -18.51 -17.47
C GLU A 10 8.37 -19.76 -16.92
N ASP A 11 8.48 -19.89 -15.60
CA ASP A 11 9.08 -21.07 -14.96
C ASP A 11 8.05 -22.20 -14.75
N LEU A 12 6.76 -21.97 -15.05
CA LEU A 12 5.73 -22.99 -14.87
C LEU A 12 5.85 -24.09 -15.94
N ASP A 13 5.71 -25.34 -15.50
CA ASP A 13 5.67 -26.49 -16.40
C ASP A 13 4.46 -26.40 -17.34
N THR A 14 4.65 -26.83 -18.58
CA THR A 14 3.63 -26.76 -19.63
C THR A 14 2.37 -27.54 -19.28
N ALA A 15 2.48 -28.67 -18.58
CA ALA A 15 1.31 -29.44 -18.16
C ALA A 15 0.47 -28.74 -17.09
N ILE A 16 1.05 -27.78 -16.36
CA ILE A 16 0.33 -26.92 -15.42
C ILE A 16 -0.33 -25.78 -16.18
N THR A 17 0.41 -25.09 -17.06
CA THR A 17 -0.14 -23.97 -17.85
C THR A 17 -1.29 -24.41 -18.75
N ASP A 18 -1.24 -25.62 -19.31
CA ASP A 18 -2.31 -26.22 -20.13
C ASP A 18 -3.62 -26.45 -19.35
N ARG A 19 -3.57 -26.42 -18.02
CA ARG A 19 -4.73 -26.61 -17.12
C ARG A 19 -5.23 -25.31 -16.50
N ILE A 20 -4.67 -24.16 -16.89
CA ILE A 20 -5.10 -22.84 -16.44
C ILE A 20 -6.05 -22.27 -17.49
N ASP A 21 -7.31 -22.09 -17.11
CA ASP A 21 -8.33 -21.51 -17.99
C ASP A 21 -8.13 -19.99 -18.15
N ASP A 22 -7.85 -19.29 -17.05
CA ASP A 22 -7.71 -17.84 -16.98
C ASP A 22 -6.41 -17.42 -16.28
N ALA A 23 -5.70 -16.45 -16.84
CA ALA A 23 -4.52 -15.83 -16.25
C ALA A 23 -4.67 -14.31 -16.20
N LEU A 24 -4.31 -13.71 -15.06
CA LEU A 24 -4.35 -12.27 -14.85
C LEU A 24 -2.96 -11.77 -14.48
N LEU A 25 -2.45 -10.78 -15.22
CA LEU A 25 -1.22 -10.07 -14.91
C LEU A 25 -1.53 -8.90 -13.98
N PHE A 26 -0.70 -8.73 -12.95
CA PHE A 26 -0.76 -7.58 -12.06
C PHE A 26 0.51 -6.76 -12.20
N ASP A 27 0.37 -5.57 -12.79
CA ASP A 27 1.44 -4.59 -12.86
C ASP A 27 1.52 -3.76 -11.56
N LEU A 28 2.50 -2.85 -11.50
CA LEU A 28 2.58 -1.86 -10.44
C LEU A 28 1.35 -0.92 -10.48
N PRO A 29 0.90 -0.42 -9.32
CA PRO A 29 -0.28 0.43 -9.25
C PRO A 29 -0.09 1.75 -10.02
N GLU A 30 -1.11 2.12 -10.77
CA GLU A 30 -1.21 3.42 -11.43
C GLU A 30 -1.40 4.56 -10.41
N PRO A 31 -1.17 5.83 -10.79
CA PRO A 31 -1.25 6.96 -9.85
C PRO A 31 -2.55 7.03 -9.03
N ALA A 32 -3.70 6.83 -9.68
CA ALA A 32 -4.99 6.83 -9.00
C ALA A 32 -5.12 5.67 -8.00
N GLU A 33 -4.54 4.52 -8.32
CA GLU A 33 -4.55 3.32 -7.48
C GLU A 33 -3.59 3.46 -6.31
N ARG A 34 -2.43 4.09 -6.50
CA ARG A 34 -1.51 4.43 -5.41
C ARG A 34 -2.15 5.34 -4.40
N LEU A 35 -2.83 6.40 -4.84
CA LEU A 35 -3.55 7.29 -3.92
C LEU A 35 -4.65 6.55 -3.17
N ARG A 36 -5.36 5.65 -3.85
CA ARG A 36 -6.38 4.79 -3.22
C ARG A 36 -5.77 3.84 -2.17
N LEU A 37 -4.62 3.23 -2.47
CA LEU A 37 -3.89 2.37 -1.54
C LEU A 37 -3.36 3.15 -0.34
N MET A 38 -2.81 4.35 -0.56
CA MET A 38 -2.36 5.23 0.52
C MET A 38 -3.51 5.57 1.47
N ARG A 39 -4.67 5.97 0.94
CA ARG A 39 -5.86 6.25 1.76
C ARG A 39 -6.37 5.01 2.50
N LEU A 40 -6.36 3.84 1.86
CA LEU A 40 -6.72 2.57 2.49
C LEU A 40 -5.83 2.27 3.70
N TYR A 41 -4.51 2.23 3.49
CA TYR A 41 -3.57 1.88 4.56
C TYR A 41 -3.46 2.98 5.62
N TYR A 42 -3.65 4.25 5.26
CA TYR A 42 -3.77 5.32 6.23
C TYR A 42 -4.98 5.10 7.14
N HIS A 43 -6.13 4.74 6.57
CA HIS A 43 -7.32 4.44 7.35
C HIS A 43 -7.10 3.23 8.28
N GLU A 44 -6.41 2.20 7.81
CA GLU A 44 -6.13 0.98 8.61
C GLU A 44 -5.10 1.21 9.72
N CYS A 45 -4.03 1.97 9.45
CA CYS A 45 -2.91 2.09 10.38
C CYS A 45 -2.93 3.38 11.22
N VAL A 46 -3.47 4.48 10.68
CA VAL A 46 -3.21 5.83 11.21
C VAL A 46 -4.48 6.56 11.63
N ALA A 47 -5.59 6.40 10.91
CA ALA A 47 -6.81 7.17 11.17
C ALA A 47 -7.43 6.92 12.57
N SER A 48 -7.16 5.78 13.20
CA SER A 48 -7.61 5.49 14.57
C SER A 48 -6.75 6.14 15.66
N LEU A 49 -5.59 6.71 15.31
CA LEU A 49 -4.71 7.40 16.25
C LEU A 49 -5.23 8.83 16.54
N PRO A 50 -4.93 9.40 17.73
CA PRO A 50 -5.31 10.78 18.03
C PRO A 50 -4.77 11.76 16.96
N GLY A 51 -5.66 12.55 16.35
CA GLY A 51 -5.32 13.51 15.28
C GLY A 51 -5.20 12.94 13.88
N GLY A 52 -5.34 11.61 13.70
CA GLY A 52 -5.24 10.95 12.40
C GLY A 52 -6.38 11.29 11.42
N ASP A 53 -7.52 11.78 11.89
CA ASP A 53 -8.60 12.25 11.02
C ASP A 53 -8.27 13.57 10.30
N THR A 54 -7.40 14.40 10.88
CA THR A 54 -7.09 15.75 10.36
C THR A 54 -6.09 15.77 9.20
N CYS A 55 -5.27 14.73 9.05
CA CYS A 55 -4.15 14.74 8.10
C CYS A 55 -4.41 13.95 6.80
N VAL A 56 -5.63 13.44 6.57
CA VAL A 56 -5.96 12.65 5.37
C VAL A 56 -5.70 13.42 4.07
N GLY A 57 -5.99 14.72 4.04
CA GLY A 57 -5.78 15.57 2.86
C GLY A 57 -4.29 15.77 2.51
N VAL A 58 -3.38 15.48 3.44
CA VAL A 58 -1.94 15.58 3.22
C VAL A 58 -1.45 14.46 2.30
N LEU A 59 -2.15 13.32 2.23
CA LEU A 59 -1.76 12.19 1.38
C LEU A 59 -1.70 12.54 -0.12
N ASP A 60 -2.54 13.48 -0.57
CA ASP A 60 -2.62 13.87 -1.97
C ASP A 60 -1.31 14.53 -2.47
N GLN A 61 -0.50 15.09 -1.56
CA GLN A 61 0.78 15.71 -1.90
C GLN A 61 1.89 14.68 -2.20
N PHE A 62 1.71 13.43 -1.78
CA PHE A 62 2.73 12.38 -1.87
C PHE A 62 2.58 11.46 -3.09
N ASP A 63 1.58 11.67 -3.96
CA ASP A 63 1.36 10.82 -5.14
C ASP A 63 2.63 10.64 -5.98
N LYS A 64 3.30 11.75 -6.33
CA LYS A 64 4.56 11.72 -7.09
C LYS A 64 5.71 11.06 -6.32
N ALA A 65 5.74 11.18 -5.01
CA ALA A 65 6.78 10.57 -4.17
C ALA A 65 6.63 9.04 -4.11
N THR A 66 5.44 8.51 -4.43
CA THR A 66 5.16 7.08 -4.46
C THR A 66 5.26 6.44 -5.85
N ASP A 67 5.76 7.18 -6.84
CA ASP A 67 5.86 6.66 -8.20
C ASP A 67 6.76 5.42 -8.28
N GLY A 68 6.27 4.38 -8.94
CA GLY A 68 6.94 3.07 -9.02
C GLY A 68 6.85 2.20 -7.77
N MET A 69 6.22 2.65 -6.67
CA MET A 69 6.04 1.81 -5.48
C MET A 69 4.99 0.73 -5.72
N SER A 70 5.29 -0.48 -5.24
CA SER A 70 4.31 -1.55 -5.10
C SER A 70 3.33 -1.28 -3.96
N GLY A 71 2.16 -1.93 -4.00
CA GLY A 71 1.20 -1.85 -2.89
C GLY A 71 1.78 -2.30 -1.54
N ARG A 72 2.74 -3.22 -1.54
CA ARG A 72 3.47 -3.66 -0.33
C ARG A 72 4.33 -2.54 0.25
N GLU A 73 5.01 -1.79 -0.60
CA GLU A 73 5.86 -0.68 -0.15
C GLU A 73 5.01 0.47 0.39
N ILE A 74 3.87 0.77 -0.25
CA ILE A 74 2.92 1.76 0.25
C ILE A 74 2.37 1.35 1.63
N ALA A 75 2.01 0.07 1.81
CA ALA A 75 1.56 -0.44 3.11
C ALA A 75 2.63 -0.27 4.20
N LYS A 76 3.89 -0.63 3.87
CA LYS A 76 5.02 -0.46 4.79
C LYS A 76 5.27 1.00 5.14
N MET A 77 5.12 1.92 4.19
CA MET A 77 5.27 3.35 4.42
C MET A 77 4.27 3.85 5.47
N MET A 78 3.00 3.44 5.39
CA MET A 78 1.99 3.79 6.40
C MET A 78 2.27 3.14 7.76
N LEU A 79 2.78 1.90 7.77
CA LEU A 79 3.23 1.26 9.01
C LEU A 79 4.40 2.00 9.66
N TYR A 80 5.33 2.54 8.86
CA TYR A 80 6.41 3.39 9.38
C TYR A 80 5.86 4.67 10.01
N LEU A 81 4.88 5.34 9.38
CA LEU A 81 4.22 6.51 9.96
C LEU A 81 3.54 6.17 11.30
N GLN A 82 2.82 5.05 11.36
CA GLN A 82 2.22 4.56 12.60
C GLN A 82 3.27 4.30 13.69
N ASN A 83 4.39 3.65 13.34
CA ASN A 83 5.49 3.39 14.28
C ASN A 83 6.12 4.70 14.78
N MET A 84 6.26 5.72 13.92
CA MET A 84 6.76 7.03 14.31
C MET A 84 5.81 7.70 15.32
N ALA A 85 4.49 7.60 15.11
CA ALA A 85 3.50 8.11 16.06
C ALA A 85 3.58 7.42 17.43
N TYR A 86 3.78 6.10 17.45
CA TYR A 86 3.96 5.34 18.69
C TYR A 86 5.31 5.59 19.39
N ALA A 87 6.32 6.06 18.66
CA ALA A 87 7.63 6.38 19.22
C ALA A 87 7.69 7.73 19.93
N GLN A 88 6.62 8.54 19.85
CA GLN A 88 6.51 9.82 20.54
C GLN A 88 6.17 9.65 22.02
N ASP A 89 6.51 10.65 22.84
CA ASP A 89 6.12 10.69 24.26
C ASP A 89 4.58 10.71 24.44
N VAL A 90 3.88 11.34 23.49
CA VAL A 90 2.42 11.38 23.41
C VAL A 90 2.02 10.83 22.05
N VAL A 91 1.26 9.74 22.04
CA VAL A 91 0.82 9.11 20.79
C VAL A 91 -0.17 10.01 20.07
N GLY A 92 0.19 10.47 18.88
CA GLY A 92 -0.67 11.28 18.03
C GLY A 92 -0.10 11.51 16.64
N ILE A 93 -0.96 12.01 15.76
CA ILE A 93 -0.62 12.46 14.41
C ILE A 93 -0.86 13.95 14.35
N ASP A 94 0.16 14.68 13.91
CA ASP A 94 0.07 16.11 13.63
C ASP A 94 0.74 16.44 12.29
N ALA A 95 0.58 17.68 11.84
CA ALA A 95 1.16 18.13 10.58
C ALA A 95 2.70 18.12 10.56
N ALA A 96 3.37 18.13 11.71
CA ALA A 96 4.83 18.08 11.80
C ALA A 96 5.37 16.65 11.61
N LEU A 97 4.57 15.63 11.93
CA LEU A 97 4.92 14.23 11.70
C LEU A 97 4.70 13.78 10.24
N VAL A 98 3.74 14.40 9.55
CA VAL A 98 3.32 14.03 8.19
C VAL A 98 3.93 14.93 7.10
N GLY A 99 4.49 16.09 7.47
CA GLY A 99 5.13 17.07 6.56
C GLY A 99 6.65 16.96 6.52
#